data_AF-A0A520HT42-F1
#
_entry.id   AF-A0A520HT42-F1
#
_cell.length_a   1.000
_cell.length_b   1.000
_cell.length_c   1.000
_cell.angle_alpha   90.00
_cell.angle_beta   90.00
_cell.angle_gamma   90.00
#
_symmetry.space_group_name_H-M   'P 1'
#
loop_
_entity.id
_entity.type
_entity.pdbx_description
1 polymer ?
#
loop_
_entity_poly.entity_id
_entity_poly.type
_entity_poly.pdbx_seq_one_letter_code
_entity_poly.pdbx_strand_id
1 'polypeptide(L)'
;MAAISFFGDLLQTISDRGRDLISFGRGDLAARANAAELVKLCDDLISRRGEASGVALARLILDRYATLGTDERHAFLRLIAVEFDADHDAVDAAIQAYRSDPTRARLGHLHEAAEPRSQELIRRLNLARDGTLSLVRMREDLFDLRRILRDEGEP
;
A
#
# COMPACT_ATOMS: atom_id res chain seq x y z
N MET A 1 17.59 -37.24 -7.59
CA MET A 1 16.45 -36.79 -8.42
C MET A 1 15.49 -35.93 -7.59
N ALA A 2 15.88 -34.69 -7.24
CA ALA A 2 15.02 -33.79 -6.44
C ALA A 2 15.16 -32.32 -6.87
N ALA A 3 16.35 -31.90 -7.31
CA ALA A 3 16.62 -30.52 -7.75
C ALA A 3 15.90 -30.10 -9.04
N ILE A 4 15.57 -31.05 -9.93
CA ILE A 4 14.86 -30.76 -11.20
C ILE A 4 13.38 -30.42 -10.94
N SER A 5 12.77 -30.96 -9.88
CA SER A 5 11.38 -30.65 -9.50
C SER A 5 11.26 -29.24 -8.93
N PHE A 6 12.16 -28.85 -8.03
CA PHE A 6 12.11 -27.54 -7.36
C PHE A 6 12.18 -26.36 -8.35
N PHE A 7 13.04 -26.45 -9.37
CA PHE A 7 13.13 -25.40 -10.39
C PHE A 7 11.88 -25.36 -11.28
N GLY A 8 11.29 -26.51 -11.59
CA GLY A 8 10.01 -26.59 -12.31
C GLY A 8 8.86 -26.00 -11.51
N ASP A 9 8.78 -26.31 -10.21
CA ASP A 9 7.76 -25.81 -9.29
C ASP A 9 7.90 -24.28 -9.08
N LEU A 10 9.13 -23.77 -9.02
CA LEU A 10 9.41 -22.34 -8.94
C LEU A 10 9.01 -21.61 -10.23
N LEU A 11 9.37 -22.16 -11.40
CA LEU A 11 8.98 -21.58 -12.69
C LEU A 11 7.47 -21.61 -12.91
N GLN A 12 6.78 -22.66 -12.44
CA GLN A 12 5.32 -22.68 -12.48
C GLN A 12 4.70 -21.67 -11.53
N THR A 13 5.21 -21.55 -10.31
CA THR A 13 4.72 -20.53 -9.35
C THR A 13 4.89 -19.11 -9.91
N ILE A 14 6.01 -18.84 -10.58
CA ILE A 14 6.26 -17.54 -11.25
C ILE A 14 5.30 -17.35 -12.44
N SER A 15 5.06 -18.40 -13.23
CA SER A 15 4.19 -18.35 -14.41
C SER A 15 2.71 -18.22 -14.07
N ASP A 16 2.26 -18.90 -13.01
CA ASP A 16 0.90 -18.83 -12.48
C ASP A 16 0.64 -17.43 -11.91
N ARG A 17 1.57 -16.89 -11.11
CA ARG A 17 1.45 -15.51 -10.62
C ARG A 17 1.58 -14.47 -11.71
N GLY A 18 2.39 -14.73 -12.75
CA GLY A 18 2.48 -13.89 -13.94
C GLY A 18 1.16 -13.87 -14.73
N ARG A 19 0.47 -15.02 -14.83
CA ARG A 19 -0.85 -15.11 -15.46
C ARG A 19 -1.94 -14.42 -14.65
N ASP A 20 -1.92 -14.52 -13.33
CA ASP A 20 -2.83 -13.77 -12.47
C ASP A 20 -2.65 -12.26 -12.67
N LEU A 21 -1.41 -11.76 -12.68
CA LEU A 21 -1.10 -10.35 -12.96
C LEU A 21 -1.57 -9.91 -14.36
N ILE A 22 -1.44 -10.75 -15.38
CA ILE A 22 -1.93 -10.46 -16.75
C ILE A 22 -3.47 -10.48 -16.81
N SER A 23 -4.11 -11.37 -16.05
CA SER A 23 -5.56 -11.45 -15.93
C SER A 23 -6.15 -10.19 -15.29
N PHE A 24 -5.52 -9.68 -14.21
CA PHE A 24 -5.84 -8.37 -13.62
C PHE A 24 -5.62 -7.20 -14.60
N GLY A 25 -4.67 -7.34 -15.53
CA GLY A 25 -4.33 -6.31 -16.51
C GLY A 25 -5.27 -6.22 -17.74
N ARG A 26 -5.96 -7.29 -18.14
CA ARG A 26 -6.77 -7.29 -19.40
C ARG A 26 -8.26 -7.04 -19.21
N GLY A 27 -8.83 -7.36 -18.05
CA GLY A 27 -10.27 -7.20 -17.81
C GLY A 27 -10.68 -5.82 -17.28
N ASP A 28 -9.74 -5.07 -16.72
CA ASP A 28 -10.03 -4.02 -15.74
C ASP A 28 -9.47 -2.63 -16.11
N LEU A 29 -8.80 -2.51 -17.26
CA LEU A 29 -8.33 -1.22 -17.80
C LEU A 29 -9.45 -0.37 -18.43
N ALA A 30 -10.65 -0.93 -18.59
CA ALA A 30 -11.79 -0.27 -19.22
C ALA A 30 -12.83 0.25 -18.21
N ALA A 31 -12.79 -0.21 -16.96
CA ALA A 31 -13.59 0.37 -15.89
C ALA A 31 -12.90 1.66 -15.42
N ARG A 32 -13.67 2.73 -15.19
CA ARG A 32 -13.17 3.86 -14.40
C ARG A 32 -12.78 3.29 -13.04
N ALA A 33 -11.48 3.14 -12.79
CA ALA A 33 -10.99 2.68 -11.50
C ALA A 33 -11.57 3.63 -10.45
N ASN A 34 -12.48 3.13 -9.61
CA ASN A 34 -12.97 3.94 -8.52
C ASN A 34 -11.95 3.90 -7.37
N ALA A 35 -11.94 4.92 -6.52
CA ALA A 35 -10.99 5.04 -5.42
C ALA A 35 -10.94 3.77 -4.53
N ALA A 36 -12.09 3.13 -4.28
CA ALA A 36 -12.19 1.93 -3.45
C ALA A 36 -11.50 0.70 -4.07
N GLU A 37 -11.57 0.51 -5.38
CA GLU A 37 -10.85 -0.56 -6.08
C GLU A 37 -9.33 -0.36 -5.98
N LEU A 38 -8.87 0.88 -6.11
CA LEU A 38 -7.45 1.19 -5.98
C LEU A 38 -6.94 0.94 -4.55
N VAL A 39 -7.74 1.25 -3.55
CA VAL A 39 -7.44 0.95 -2.13
C VAL A 39 -7.30 -0.55 -1.88
N LYS A 40 -8.15 -1.40 -2.49
CA LYS A 40 -7.98 -2.86 -2.41
C LYS A 40 -6.66 -3.34 -3.00
N LEU A 41 -6.21 -2.74 -4.10
CA LEU A 41 -4.89 -3.05 -4.67
C LEU A 41 -3.75 -2.65 -3.73
N CYS A 42 -3.90 -1.55 -2.98
CA CYS A 42 -2.93 -1.16 -1.96
C CYS A 42 -2.87 -2.18 -0.81
N ASP A 43 -3.99 -2.77 -0.40
CA ASP A 43 -4.06 -3.80 0.64
C ASP A 43 -3.36 -5.10 0.18
N ASP A 44 -3.66 -5.51 -1.06
CA ASP A 44 -2.95 -6.59 -1.78
C ASP A 44 -1.44 -6.34 -1.83
N LEU A 45 -1.02 -5.09 -2.06
CA LEU A 45 0.39 -4.75 -2.17
C LEU A 45 1.13 -4.98 -0.85
N ILE A 46 0.56 -4.58 0.29
CA ILE A 46 1.21 -4.71 1.59
C ILE A 46 1.07 -6.13 2.19
N SER A 47 0.05 -6.90 1.79
CA SER A 47 -0.14 -8.29 2.23
C SER A 47 0.76 -9.31 1.50
N ARG A 48 1.21 -9.01 0.27
CA ARG A 48 2.07 -9.90 -0.53
C ARG A 48 3.48 -10.05 0.06
N ARG A 49 4.04 -11.27 -0.03
CA ARG A 49 5.43 -11.58 0.39
C ARG A 49 6.45 -11.72 -0.76
N GLY A 50 6.03 -11.60 -2.02
CA GLY A 50 6.90 -11.74 -3.19
C GLY A 50 7.37 -10.41 -3.75
N GLU A 51 8.68 -10.19 -3.84
CA GLU A 51 9.28 -8.91 -4.26
C GLU A 51 8.96 -8.55 -5.72
N ALA A 52 9.15 -9.50 -6.65
CA ALA A 52 8.94 -9.25 -8.09
C ALA A 52 7.46 -8.96 -8.44
N SER A 53 6.52 -9.67 -7.82
CA SER A 53 5.08 -9.42 -7.99
C SER A 53 4.62 -8.15 -7.26
N GLY A 54 5.34 -7.71 -6.22
CA GLY A 54 5.12 -6.45 -5.52
C GLY A 54 5.46 -5.24 -6.39
N VAL A 55 6.61 -5.24 -7.07
CA VAL A 55 7.03 -4.12 -7.94
C VAL A 55 6.06 -3.91 -9.11
N ALA A 56 5.59 -5.00 -9.74
CA ALA A 56 4.61 -4.92 -10.82
C ALA A 56 3.26 -4.36 -10.34
N LEU A 57 2.79 -4.78 -9.16
CA LEU A 57 1.56 -4.28 -8.57
C LEU A 57 1.69 -2.81 -8.14
N ALA A 58 2.82 -2.42 -7.54
CA ALA A 58 3.12 -1.03 -7.20
C ALA A 58 3.03 -0.13 -8.44
N ARG A 59 3.62 -0.56 -9.56
CA ARG A 59 3.52 0.16 -10.84
C ARG A 59 2.07 0.26 -11.31
N LEU A 60 1.30 -0.83 -11.28
CA LEU A 60 -0.11 -0.84 -11.66
C LEU A 60 -0.93 0.17 -10.82
N ILE A 61 -0.69 0.22 -9.50
CA ILE A 61 -1.37 1.16 -8.60
C ILE A 61 -1.05 2.60 -8.98
N LEU A 62 0.22 2.93 -9.20
CA LEU A 62 0.65 4.29 -9.55
C LEU A 62 0.12 4.69 -10.94
N ASP A 63 0.16 3.79 -11.91
CA ASP A 63 -0.37 4.02 -13.26
C ASP A 63 -1.89 4.27 -13.20
N ARG A 64 -2.64 3.48 -12.41
CA ARG A 64 -4.09 3.69 -12.20
C ARG A 64 -4.38 4.99 -11.48
N TYR A 65 -3.67 5.28 -10.38
CA TYR A 65 -3.81 6.54 -9.65
C TYR A 65 -3.65 7.76 -10.57
N ALA A 66 -2.67 7.73 -11.48
CA ALA A 66 -2.43 8.82 -12.42
C ALA A 66 -3.60 9.06 -13.39
N THR A 67 -4.44 8.06 -13.64
CA THR A 67 -5.63 8.20 -14.52
C THR A 67 -6.86 8.74 -13.80
N LEU A 68 -6.87 8.79 -12.46
CA LEU A 68 -7.98 9.31 -11.67
C LEU A 68 -8.15 10.82 -11.87
N GLY A 69 -9.42 11.26 -11.87
CA GLY A 69 -9.76 12.67 -11.76
C GLY A 69 -9.45 13.23 -10.36
N THR A 70 -9.38 14.55 -10.22
CA THR A 70 -9.02 15.22 -8.96
C THR A 70 -9.90 14.77 -7.78
N ASP A 71 -11.22 14.70 -7.96
CA ASP A 71 -12.14 14.28 -6.89
C ASP A 71 -11.94 12.81 -6.48
N GLU A 72 -11.62 11.93 -7.45
CA GLU A 72 -11.33 10.52 -7.19
C GLU A 72 -9.99 10.35 -6.48
N ARG A 73 -8.98 11.15 -6.81
CA ARG A 73 -7.70 11.19 -6.08
C ARG A 73 -7.91 11.63 -4.64
N HIS A 74 -8.71 12.67 -4.42
CA HIS A 74 -9.06 13.11 -3.07
C HIS A 74 -9.81 12.02 -2.29
N ALA A 75 -10.78 11.35 -2.92
CA ALA A 75 -11.48 10.23 -2.30
C ALA A 75 -10.51 9.08 -1.94
N PHE A 76 -9.58 8.74 -2.84
CA PHE A 76 -8.53 7.74 -2.57
C PHE A 76 -7.66 8.14 -1.37
N LEU A 77 -7.19 9.39 -1.32
CA LEU A 77 -6.35 9.87 -0.22
C LEU A 77 -7.09 9.86 1.12
N ARG A 78 -8.39 10.20 1.15
CA ARG A 78 -9.24 10.08 2.34
C ARG A 78 -9.35 8.62 2.79
N LEU A 79 -9.59 7.69 1.86
CA LEU A 79 -9.66 6.26 2.19
C LEU A 79 -8.33 5.71 2.71
N ILE A 80 -7.19 6.09 2.11
CA ILE A 80 -5.88 5.71 2.62
C ILE A 80 -5.67 6.23 4.04
N ALA A 81 -6.06 7.47 4.34
CA ALA A 81 -5.93 8.03 5.69
C ALA A 81 -6.76 7.28 6.74
N VAL A 82 -7.92 6.72 6.37
CA VAL A 82 -8.81 5.99 7.28
C VAL A 82 -8.43 4.51 7.38
N GLU A 83 -8.15 3.84 6.26
CA GLU A 83 -7.99 2.38 6.22
C GLU A 83 -6.54 1.91 6.44
N PHE A 84 -5.55 2.79 6.21
CA PHE A 84 -4.13 2.47 6.34
C PHE A 84 -3.49 3.14 7.57
N ASP A 85 -4.24 3.17 8.67
CA ASP A 85 -3.79 3.62 9.98
C ASP A 85 -2.98 2.54 10.72
N ALA A 86 -2.51 2.85 11.92
CA ALA A 86 -1.93 1.89 12.85
C ALA A 86 -3.01 0.93 13.39
N ASP A 87 -2.59 -0.27 13.79
CA ASP A 87 -3.46 -1.20 14.52
C ASP A 87 -3.57 -0.72 15.98
N HIS A 88 -4.65 -0.02 16.29
CA HIS A 88 -4.86 0.59 17.62
C HIS A 88 -4.89 -0.43 18.76
N ASP A 89 -5.38 -1.65 18.51
CA ASP A 89 -5.35 -2.72 19.52
C ASP A 89 -3.91 -3.18 19.80
N ALA A 90 -3.09 -3.30 18.74
CA ALA A 90 -1.66 -3.60 18.88
C ALA A 90 -0.89 -2.45 19.56
N VAL A 91 -1.23 -1.20 19.26
CA VAL A 91 -0.66 -0.01 19.91
C VAL A 91 -0.97 -0.02 21.40
N ASP A 92 -2.23 -0.22 21.79
CA ASP A 92 -2.63 -0.25 23.19
C ASP A 92 -1.94 -1.38 23.95
N ALA A 93 -1.86 -2.57 23.36
CA ALA A 93 -1.12 -3.69 23.94
C ALA A 93 0.37 -3.35 24.15
N ALA A 94 1.01 -2.70 23.17
CA ALA A 94 2.41 -2.27 23.26
C ALA A 94 2.62 -1.18 24.34
N ILE A 95 1.66 -0.25 24.48
CA ILE A 95 1.68 0.77 25.53
C ILE A 95 1.62 0.12 26.91
N GLN A 96 0.70 -0.83 27.13
CA GLN A 96 0.60 -1.53 28.41
C GLN A 96 1.87 -2.34 28.71
N ALA A 97 2.39 -3.04 27.70
CA ALA A 97 3.62 -3.78 27.81
C ALA A 97 4.80 -2.89 28.23
N TYR A 98 4.97 -1.72 27.61
CA TYR A 98 6.04 -0.77 27.95
C TYR A 98 5.84 -0.14 29.34
N ARG A 99 4.61 0.24 29.70
CA ARG A 99 4.29 0.80 31.03
C ARG A 99 4.58 -0.17 32.16
N SER A 100 4.29 -1.45 31.97
CA SER A 100 4.51 -2.49 33.00
C SER A 100 5.98 -2.77 33.27
N ASP A 101 6.84 -2.61 32.25
CA ASP A 101 8.27 -2.95 32.29
C ASP A 101 9.03 -2.11 31.26
N PRO A 102 9.49 -0.89 31.59
CA PRO A 102 10.11 0.00 30.61
C PRO A 102 11.50 -0.48 30.16
N THR A 103 11.57 -1.15 29.02
CA THR A 103 12.83 -1.60 28.40
C THR A 103 13.00 -1.05 26.98
N ARG A 104 14.25 -1.03 26.48
CA ARG A 104 14.54 -0.66 25.09
C ARG A 104 13.78 -1.54 24.09
N ALA A 105 13.68 -2.84 24.35
CA ALA A 105 12.99 -3.77 23.47
C ALA A 105 11.48 -3.45 23.37
N ARG A 106 10.84 -3.18 24.51
CA ARG A 106 9.41 -2.81 24.55
C ARG A 106 9.14 -1.43 23.96
N LEU A 107 10.07 -0.49 24.11
CA LEU A 107 9.99 0.80 23.41
C LEU A 107 10.08 0.62 21.89
N GLY A 108 10.95 -0.28 21.41
CA GLY A 108 11.05 -0.64 20.01
C GLY A 108 9.75 -1.24 19.47
N HIS A 109 9.15 -2.18 20.20
CA HIS A 109 7.85 -2.76 19.82
C HIS A 109 6.73 -1.70 19.79
N LEU A 110 6.72 -0.75 20.73
CA LEU A 110 5.78 0.37 20.69
C LEU A 110 5.99 1.25 19.45
N HIS A 111 7.24 1.53 19.09
CA HIS A 111 7.56 2.29 17.88
C HIS A 111 7.05 1.59 16.62
N GLU A 112 7.26 0.27 16.50
CA GLU A 112 6.78 -0.54 15.38
C GLU A 112 5.24 -0.60 15.34
N ALA A 113 4.58 -0.82 16.47
CA ALA A 113 3.11 -0.89 16.54
C ALA A 113 2.44 0.44 16.21
N ALA A 114 3.07 1.57 16.57
CA ALA A 114 2.56 2.91 16.28
C ALA A 114 2.77 3.35 14.83
N GLU A 115 3.48 2.57 14.01
CA GLU A 115 3.71 2.89 12.61
C GLU A 115 2.43 2.60 11.79
N PRO A 116 1.85 3.62 11.11
CA PRO A 116 0.65 3.39 10.30
C PRO A 116 0.99 2.54 9.07
N ARG A 117 0.03 1.71 8.63
CA ARG A 117 0.19 0.86 7.44
C ARG A 117 0.51 1.65 6.17
N SER A 118 0.12 2.93 6.11
CA SER A 118 0.43 3.84 5.02
C SER A 118 1.94 4.05 4.80
N GLN A 119 2.75 3.93 5.85
CA GLN A 119 4.20 4.07 5.73
C GLN A 119 4.82 2.90 4.97
N GLU A 120 4.35 1.68 5.23
CA GLU A 120 4.74 0.49 4.46
C GLU A 120 4.22 0.55 3.02
N LEU A 121 2.99 1.01 2.82
CA LEU A 121 2.44 1.23 1.49
C LEU A 121 3.34 2.15 0.66
N ILE A 122 3.72 3.31 1.21
CA ILE A 122 4.61 4.28 0.54
C ILE A 122 5.96 3.63 0.21
N ARG A 123 6.56 2.87 1.15
CA ARG A 123 7.81 2.14 0.89
C ARG A 123 7.69 1.20 -0.30
N ARG A 124 6.61 0.42 -0.37
CA ARG A 124 6.39 -0.53 -1.47
C ARG A 124 6.09 0.15 -2.80
N LEU A 125 5.28 1.21 -2.80
CA LEU A 125 5.02 2.01 -4.00
C LEU A 125 6.31 2.59 -4.58
N ASN A 126 7.24 3.00 -3.72
CA ASN A 126 8.52 3.56 -4.13
C ASN A 126 9.46 2.56 -4.82
N LEU A 127 9.19 1.25 -4.74
CA LEU A 127 9.97 0.22 -5.44
C LEU A 127 9.65 0.17 -6.95
N ALA A 128 8.52 0.74 -7.38
CA ALA A 128 8.19 0.83 -8.79
C ALA A 128 9.14 1.77 -9.53
N ARG A 129 9.32 1.53 -10.83
CA ARG A 129 10.00 2.50 -11.72
C ARG A 129 9.26 3.84 -11.64
N ASP A 130 10.03 4.92 -11.52
CA ASP A 130 9.53 6.29 -11.33
C ASP A 130 8.66 6.49 -10.06
N GLY A 131 8.71 5.54 -9.11
CA GLY A 131 7.91 5.53 -7.88
C GLY A 131 8.05 6.81 -7.06
N THR A 132 9.28 7.32 -6.88
CA THR A 132 9.53 8.58 -6.17
C THR A 132 8.78 9.75 -6.81
N LEU A 133 8.83 9.87 -8.15
CA LEU A 133 8.16 10.96 -8.86
C LEU A 133 6.64 10.87 -8.68
N SER A 134 6.09 9.66 -8.79
CA SER A 134 4.66 9.43 -8.60
C SER A 134 4.20 9.73 -7.17
N LEU A 135 5.00 9.38 -6.16
CA LEU A 135 4.72 9.71 -4.75
C LEU A 135 4.80 11.22 -4.47
N VAL A 136 5.73 11.93 -5.13
CA VAL A 136 5.78 13.40 -5.03
C VAL A 136 4.51 14.02 -5.61
N ARG A 137 4.02 13.55 -6.76
CA ARG A 137 2.74 14.01 -7.34
C ARG A 137 1.54 13.69 -6.45
N MET A 138 1.48 12.49 -5.89
CA MET A 138 0.44 12.12 -4.92
C MET A 138 0.47 13.04 -3.68
N ARG A 139 1.65 13.48 -3.25
CA ARG A 139 1.81 14.46 -2.17
C ARG A 139 1.34 15.86 -2.56
N GLU A 140 1.48 16.26 -3.83
CA GLU A 140 0.88 17.50 -4.33
C GLU A 140 -0.65 17.44 -4.22
N ASP A 141 -1.27 16.35 -4.68
CA ASP A 141 -2.72 16.13 -4.55
C ASP A 141 -3.16 16.16 -3.07
N LEU A 142 -2.36 15.60 -2.16
CA LEU A 142 -2.62 15.66 -0.70
C LEU A 142 -2.59 17.09 -0.16
N PHE A 143 -1.70 17.94 -0.66
CA PHE A 143 -1.65 19.35 -0.24
C PHE A 143 -2.86 20.14 -0.72
N ASP A 144 -3.35 19.85 -1.92
CA ASP A 144 -4.59 20.42 -2.44
C ASP A 144 -5.79 19.97 -1.59
N LEU A 145 -5.91 18.67 -1.31
CA LEU A 145 -6.93 18.16 -0.40
C LEU A 145 -6.88 18.82 0.98
N ARG A 146 -5.68 18.94 1.57
CA ARG A 146 -5.51 19.57 2.88
C ARG A 146 -5.90 21.05 2.88
N ARG A 147 -5.74 21.75 1.75
CA ARG A 147 -6.22 23.13 1.62
C ARG A 147 -7.76 23.16 1.62
N ILE A 148 -8.39 22.31 0.82
CA ILE A 148 -9.85 22.18 0.75
C ILE A 148 -10.45 21.87 2.13
N LEU A 149 -9.91 20.86 2.83
CA LEU A 149 -10.37 20.48 4.18
C LEU A 149 -10.31 21.62 5.19
N ARG A 150 -9.24 22.44 5.12
CA ARG A 150 -9.10 23.62 5.99
C ARG A 150 -10.10 24.73 5.65
N ASP A 151 -10.39 24.91 4.37
CA ASP A 151 -11.35 25.90 3.89
C ASP A 151 -12.80 25.48 4.20
N GLU A 152 -13.08 24.16 4.27
CA GLU A 152 -14.38 23.57 4.58
C GLU A 152 -14.70 23.52 6.10
N GLY A 153 -13.73 23.82 6.96
CA GLY A 153 -13.95 23.86 8.41
C GLY A 153 -14.19 22.50 9.07
N GLU A 154 -13.80 21.39 8.41
CA GLU A 154 -13.64 20.11 9.11
C GLU A 154 -12.45 20.25 10.08
N PRO A 155 -12.66 20.09 11.40
CA PRO A 155 -11.60 20.20 12.40
C PRO A 155 -10.49 19.17 12.22
#